data_AF-A0A1Y4CIC1-F1
#
_entry.id   AF-A0A1Y4CIC1-F1
#
_cell.length_a   1.000
_cell.length_b   1.000
_cell.length_c   1.000
_cell.angle_alpha   90.00
_cell.angle_beta   90.00
_cell.angle_gamma   90.00
#
_symmetry.space_group_name_H-M   'P 1'
#
loop_
_entity.id
_entity.type
_entity.pdbx_description
1 polymer ?
#
loop_
_entity_poly.entity_id
_entity_poly.type
_entity_poly.pdbx_seq_one_letter_code
_entity_poly.pdbx_strand_id
1 'polypeptide(L)'
;MDLPVAIVFGALFGLMGCVAPAALYERVLRGGSVSLAAGIAAVGMSLLTLTAVLLVVYTATNAGFLEFGCAMVGSFLLFWAVEAVRGWRAANGRA
;
A
#
# COMPACT_ATOMS: atom_id res chain seq x y z
N MET A 1 -13.84 -18.29 -3.03
CA MET A 1 -12.54 -18.26 -2.32
C MET A 1 -12.81 -18.46 -0.84
N ASP A 2 -12.02 -19.28 -0.15
CA ASP A 2 -12.17 -19.44 1.30
C ASP A 2 -11.84 -18.13 2.04
N LEU A 3 -12.57 -17.83 3.11
CA LEU A 3 -12.43 -16.58 3.87
C LEU A 3 -10.97 -16.27 4.30
N PRO A 4 -10.20 -17.22 4.88
CA PRO A 4 -8.81 -16.95 5.26
C PRO A 4 -7.92 -16.62 4.06
N VAL A 5 -8.19 -17.27 2.92
CA VAL A 5 -7.44 -17.07 1.67
C VAL A 5 -7.71 -15.66 1.14
N ALA A 6 -8.97 -15.22 1.13
CA ALA A 6 -9.35 -13.86 0.72
C ALA A 6 -8.65 -12.79 1.56
N ILE A 7 -8.63 -12.97 2.88
CA ILE A 7 -8.00 -12.02 3.80
C ILE A 7 -6.48 -11.96 3.57
N VAL A 8 -5.81 -13.12 3.51
CA VAL A 8 -4.34 -13.17 3.34
C VAL A 8 -3.93 -12.56 2.01
N PHE A 9 -4.56 -12.94 0.90
CA PHE A 9 -4.22 -12.37 -0.40
C PHE A 9 -4.56 -10.88 -0.48
N GLY A 10 -5.71 -10.46 0.07
CA GLY A 10 -6.06 -9.05 0.17
C GLY A 10 -4.94 -8.27 0.87
N ALA A 11 -4.51 -8.72 2.05
CA ALA A 11 -3.43 -8.08 2.80
C ALA A 11 -2.11 -8.03 2.01
N LEU A 12 -1.72 -9.12 1.35
CA LEU A 12 -0.49 -9.17 0.55
C LEU A 12 -0.51 -8.18 -0.62
N PHE A 13 -1.62 -8.10 -1.35
CA PHE A 13 -1.76 -7.16 -2.47
C PHE A 13 -1.87 -5.70 -1.99
N GLY A 14 -2.46 -5.47 -0.82
CA GLY A 14 -2.47 -4.14 -0.19
C GLY A 14 -1.06 -3.65 0.12
N LEU A 15 -0.24 -4.51 0.72
CA LEU A 15 1.18 -4.22 1.00
C LEU A 15 2.02 -4.11 -0.28
N MET A 16 1.68 -4.84 -1.34
CA MET A 16 2.35 -4.71 -2.64
C MET A 16 2.19 -3.30 -3.22
N GLY A 17 1.01 -2.69 -3.06
CA GLY A 17 0.77 -1.29 -3.45
C GLY A 17 1.69 -0.29 -2.73
N CYS A 18 2.18 -0.62 -1.54
CA CYS A 18 3.07 0.26 -0.78
C CYS A 18 4.52 0.27 -1.28
N VAL A 19 4.97 -0.72 -2.07
CA VAL A 19 6.41 -0.95 -2.32
C VAL A 19 7.12 0.25 -2.97
N ALA A 20 6.62 0.74 -4.10
CA ALA A 20 7.23 1.85 -4.82
C ALA A 20 7.27 3.15 -3.99
N PRO A 21 6.14 3.63 -3.43
CA PRO A 21 6.16 4.82 -2.59
C PRO A 21 6.94 4.63 -1.28
N ALA A 22 6.95 3.44 -0.66
CA ALA A 22 7.77 3.15 0.52
C ALA A 22 9.28 3.23 0.23
N ALA A 23 9.71 2.76 -0.95
CA ALA A 23 11.12 2.85 -1.35
C ALA A 23 11.57 4.31 -1.50
N LEU A 24 10.71 5.17 -2.07
CA LEU A 24 10.98 6.62 -2.15
C LEU A 24 10.98 7.27 -0.77
N TYR A 25 10.04 6.88 0.10
CA TYR A 25 9.94 7.39 1.45
C TYR A 25 11.17 7.07 2.30
N GLU A 26 11.62 5.82 2.29
CA GLU A 26 12.82 5.37 2.99
C GLU A 26 14.08 6.10 2.47
N ARG A 27 14.15 6.38 1.16
CA ARG A 27 15.23 7.19 0.59
C ARG A 27 15.26 8.60 1.18
N VAL A 28 14.10 9.24 1.37
CA VAL A 28 14.00 10.57 2.00
C VAL A 28 14.41 10.52 3.47
N LEU A 29 13.96 9.51 4.22
CA LEU A 29 14.35 9.34 5.63
C LEU A 29 15.86 9.16 5.83
N ARG A 30 16.55 8.57 4.84
CA ARG A 30 18.02 8.41 4.84
C ARG A 30 18.77 9.66 4.38
N GLY A 31 18.11 10.81 4.26
CA GLY A 31 18.71 12.08 3.83
C GLY A 31 18.84 12.23 2.31
N GLY A 32 18.24 11.32 1.53
CA GLY A 32 18.15 11.47 0.08
C GLY A 32 17.08 12.47 -0.34
N SER A 33 17.14 12.91 -1.60
CA SER A 33 16.09 13.71 -2.23
C SER A 33 15.28 12.87 -3.22
N VAL A 34 14.00 13.22 -3.37
CA VAL A 34 13.06 12.63 -4.33
C VAL A 34 12.33 13.76 -5.02
N SER A 35 12.16 13.67 -6.34
CA SER A 35 11.40 14.68 -7.09
C SER A 35 9.90 14.51 -6.87
N LEU A 36 9.15 15.62 -6.93
CA LEU A 36 7.70 15.58 -6.84
C LEU A 36 7.09 14.66 -7.91
N ALA A 37 7.63 14.69 -9.14
CA ALA A 37 7.20 13.84 -10.23
C ALA A 37 7.36 12.34 -9.91
N ALA A 38 8.47 11.93 -9.28
CA ALA A 38 8.67 10.55 -8.85
C ALA A 38 7.68 10.14 -7.76
N GLY A 39 7.38 11.05 -6.82
CA GLY A 39 6.36 10.83 -5.79
C GLY A 39 4.96 10.62 -6.40
N ILE A 40 4.54 11.49 -7.31
CA ILE A 40 3.26 11.38 -8.03
C ILE A 40 3.21 10.07 -8.82
N ALA A 41 4.27 9.73 -9.55
CA ALA A 41 4.35 8.49 -10.31
C ALA A 41 4.22 7.26 -9.41
N ALA A 42 4.89 7.24 -8.25
CA ALA A 42 4.80 6.12 -7.32
C ALA A 42 3.39 5.95 -6.72
N VAL A 43 2.73 7.05 -6.36
CA VAL A 43 1.33 7.00 -5.88
C VAL A 43 0.39 6.55 -7.00
N GLY A 44 0.58 7.06 -8.22
CA GLY A 44 -0.17 6.61 -9.39
C GLY A 44 -0.01 5.12 -9.67
N MET A 45 1.23 4.60 -9.62
CA MET A 45 1.52 3.17 -9.77
C MET A 45 0.88 2.32 -8.68
N SER A 46 0.89 2.79 -7.42
CA SER A 46 0.17 2.13 -6.32
C SER A 46 -1.32 2.04 -6.63
N LEU A 47 -1.96 3.15 -7.02
CA LEU A 47 -3.38 3.19 -7.30
C LEU A 47 -3.76 2.27 -8.47
N LEU A 48 -3.00 2.33 -9.57
CA LEU A 48 -3.21 1.49 -10.75
C LEU A 48 -3.06 0.01 -10.41
N THR A 49 -2.06 -0.35 -9.62
CA THR A 49 -1.83 -1.74 -9.20
C THR A 49 -3.00 -2.27 -8.37
N LEU A 50 -3.43 -1.54 -7.34
CA LEU A 50 -4.55 -1.96 -6.49
C LEU A 50 -5.86 -2.04 -7.27
N THR A 51 -6.10 -1.09 -8.19
CA THR A 51 -7.28 -1.10 -9.06
C THR A 51 -7.27 -2.30 -10.01
N ALA A 52 -6.13 -2.60 -10.63
CA ALA A 52 -5.99 -3.76 -11.51
C ALA A 52 -6.21 -5.07 -10.75
N VAL A 53 -5.68 -5.19 -9.53
CA VAL A 53 -5.90 -6.35 -8.66
C VAL A 53 -7.38 -6.52 -8.33
N LEU A 54 -8.08 -5.44 -7.93
CA LEU A 54 -9.52 -5.50 -7.66
C LEU A 54 -10.31 -5.93 -8.90
N LEU A 55 -9.97 -5.40 -10.08
CA LEU A 55 -10.61 -5.79 -11.34
C LEU A 55 -10.40 -7.29 -11.65
N VAL A 56 -9.20 -7.80 -11.46
CA VAL A 56 -8.88 -9.23 -11.65
C VAL A 56 -9.68 -10.08 -10.67
N VAL A 57 -9.71 -9.74 -9.39
CA VAL A 57 -10.44 -10.53 -8.39
C VAL A 57 -11.95 -10.47 -8.64
N TYR A 58 -12.47 -9.30 -9.00
CA TYR A 58 -13.89 -9.11 -9.34
C TYR A 58 -14.32 -9.99 -10.53
N THR A 59 -13.45 -10.16 -11.53
CA THR A 59 -13.76 -10.99 -12.71
C THR A 59 -13.46 -12.48 -12.49
N ALA A 60 -12.58 -12.84 -11.55
CA ALA A 60 -12.16 -14.22 -11.30
C ALA A 60 -13.03 -14.98 -10.28
N THR A 61 -13.69 -14.29 -9.34
CA THR A 61 -14.48 -14.96 -8.27
C THR A 61 -15.70 -14.15 -7.85
N ASN A 62 -16.83 -14.86 -7.65
CA ASN A 62 -18.07 -14.28 -7.10
C ASN A 62 -18.16 -14.38 -5.56
N ALA A 63 -17.14 -14.93 -4.90
CA ALA A 63 -17.12 -15.17 -3.45
C ALA A 63 -15.83 -14.63 -2.80
N GLY A 64 -15.95 -13.99 -1.64
CA GLY A 64 -14.82 -13.47 -0.85
C GLY A 64 -14.29 -12.11 -1.31
N PHE A 65 -14.95 -11.43 -2.25
CA PHE A 65 -14.47 -10.15 -2.82
C PHE A 65 -14.44 -9.03 -1.78
N LEU A 66 -15.47 -8.94 -0.93
CA LEU A 66 -15.57 -7.88 0.08
C LEU A 66 -14.46 -8.05 1.12
N GLU A 67 -14.25 -9.27 1.60
CA GLU A 67 -13.25 -9.60 2.61
C GLU A 67 -11.83 -9.40 2.07
N PHE A 68 -11.59 -9.79 0.81
CA PHE A 68 -10.38 -9.45 0.08
C PHE A 68 -10.15 -7.94 0.02
N GLY A 69 -11.14 -7.18 -0.45
CA GLY A 69 -11.04 -5.73 -0.63
C GLY A 69 -10.81 -5.00 0.70
N CYS A 70 -11.53 -5.38 1.76
CA CYS A 70 -11.34 -4.83 3.09
C CYS A 70 -9.94 -5.12 3.64
N ALA A 71 -9.44 -6.36 3.51
CA ALA A 71 -8.09 -6.70 3.95
C ALA A 71 -7.01 -5.95 3.15
N MET A 72 -7.22 -5.77 1.85
CA MET A 72 -6.34 -5.00 0.97
C MET A 72 -6.26 -3.53 1.36
N VAL A 73 -7.42 -2.86 1.52
CA VAL A 73 -7.46 -1.45 1.94
C VAL A 73 -6.94 -1.30 3.36
N GLY A 74 -7.34 -2.19 4.27
CA GLY A 74 -6.93 -2.14 5.68
C GLY A 74 -5.41 -2.26 5.86
N SER A 75 -4.78 -3.22 5.18
CA SER A 75 -3.32 -3.40 5.22
C SER A 75 -2.56 -2.23 4.60
N PHE A 76 -3.03 -1.72 3.45
CA PHE A 76 -2.46 -0.53 2.81
C PHE A 76 -2.49 0.69 3.75
N LEU A 77 -3.64 0.97 4.37
CA LEU A 77 -3.80 2.08 5.31
C LEU A 77 -2.98 1.88 6.58
N LEU A 78 -2.93 0.65 7.11
CA LEU A 78 -2.14 0.34 8.31
C LEU A 78 -0.65 0.61 8.08
N PHE A 79 -0.11 0.19 6.93
CA PHE A 79 1.27 0.49 6.56
C PHE A 79 1.53 2.00 6.58
N TRP A 80 0.67 2.78 5.91
CA TRP A 80 0.84 4.23 5.85
C TRP A 80 0.62 4.95 7.18
N ALA A 81 -0.22 4.42 8.06
CA ALA A 81 -0.37 4.94 9.42
C ALA A 81 0.95 4.79 10.20
N VAL A 82 1.63 3.65 10.08
CA VAL A 82 2.94 3.42 10.70
C VAL A 82 3.99 4.36 10.11
N GLU A 83 4.06 4.47 8.78
CA GLU A 83 5.02 5.37 8.12
C GLU A 83 4.76 6.85 8.45
N ALA A 84 3.52 7.27 8.59
CA ALA A 84 3.19 8.63 9.01
C ALA A 84 3.74 8.94 10.42
N VAL A 85 3.65 7.98 11.36
CA VAL A 85 4.26 8.13 12.69
C VAL A 85 5.79 8.20 12.60
N ARG A 86 6.42 7.36 11.76
CA ARG A 86 7.88 7.41 11.52
C ARG A 86 8.30 8.78 10.98
N GLY A 87 7.57 9.33 10.01
CA GLY A 87 7.82 10.66 9.46
C GLY A 87 7.66 11.77 10.47
N TRP A 88 6.60 11.70 11.28
CA TRP A 88 6.38 12.66 12.35
C TRP A 88 7.54 12.67 13.35
N ARG A 89 8.05 11.50 13.74
CA ARG A 89 9.21 11.38 14.63
C ARG A 89 10.49 11.96 14.01
N ALA A 90 10.75 11.62 12.75
CA ALA A 90 11.90 12.13 12.01
C ALA A 90 11.88 13.67 11.87
N ALA A 91 10.71 14.25 11.58
CA ALA A 91 10.54 15.69 11.45
C ALA A 91 10.71 16.46 12.77
N ASN A 92 10.42 15.82 13.91
CA ASN A 92 10.47 16.46 15.23
C ASN A 92 11.72 16.09 16.04
N GLY A 93 12.73 15.45 15.44
CA GLY A 93 13.97 15.06 16.12
C GLY A 93 13.78 14.02 17.25
N ARG A 94 12.65 13.29 17.25
CA ARG A 94 12.34 12.23 18.23
C ARG A 94 12.63 10.86 17.64
N ALA A 95 13.85 10.69 17.13
CA ALA A 95 14.34 9.44 16.56
C ALA A 95 14.27 8.31 17.61
#